data_AF-A0A3D9MX73-F1
#
_entry.id   AF-A0A3D9MX73-F1
#
_cell.length_a   1.000
_cell.length_b   1.000
_cell.length_c   1.000
_cell.angle_alpha   90.00
_cell.angle_beta   90.00
_cell.angle_gamma   90.00
#
_symmetry.space_group_name_H-M   'P 1'
#
loop_
_entity.id
_entity.type
_entity.pdbx_description
1 polymer ?
#
loop_
_entity_poly.entity_id
_entity_poly.type
_entity_poly.pdbx_seq_one_letter_code
_entity_poly.pdbx_strand_id
1 'polypeptide(L)'
;MLDVSVNIIWLSDIHFNSAYLNDSAYKNLNNYIVSFHEYIDTLKNKGNYDYILISGDIAQGGDVKEYSLFLERIFNELETAFPKASLLIVPGNHDVNRLSTEDLKSNFIDNMGGDERPVFLSKNKDVFYNIFKDYSNAFSGKKVPSKNSSLKDNKLLFGHVLNKEKKTLIILLNSAWYSIGSGFLEHYLNERVFKVNDADEKDEILKDLKEEFGKTKINVVDFKSYLTGLIENKTYLKNVKTIESFVVKLIKEQNIIENTCVASIESLVNRIITFKKKYIVKDIESITNEYGNQLIGLDVFEEEFLEIQKLYKTYNDFVVTTIMHHPINWLDFDERVPYKNKEDKVSKFHDIKNFTDLLLTGHEHVPTEHKTEMINNNELLHIQAGCFMNFRSDPSKFKVNNNWFSTLSININKRTVTQLKHYCDANGAWSAAPADLLKLKKKHNTKLSIERKIDIELQVINCCKLINYKNHKKVINLDSGYYKYKKSLYMVIDDFQNNNFQNNDFGICFDKLKEKIEEVGLNKVYFLAKDSAHPLFDNYINESKMVVIEKIKIDFDFKFDNFRNNFFSSLCQDEAEKYIKLKFIGIVKPYWVTETC
;
A
#
# COMPACT_ATOMS: atom_id res chain seq x y z
N MET A 1 25.65 -13.41 -7.25
CA MET A 1 24.83 -12.25 -7.67
C MET A 1 24.95 -11.21 -6.59
N LEU A 2 24.98 -9.92 -6.92
CA LEU A 2 24.80 -8.89 -5.91
C LEU A 2 23.41 -9.10 -5.27
N ASP A 3 23.33 -9.01 -3.94
CA ASP A 3 22.06 -9.04 -3.24
C ASP A 3 21.25 -7.82 -3.68
N VAL A 4 20.17 -8.04 -4.43
CA VAL A 4 19.25 -6.98 -4.82
C VAL A 4 18.37 -6.69 -3.62
N SER A 5 18.54 -5.51 -3.02
CA SER A 5 17.69 -5.02 -1.94
C SER A 5 16.98 -3.73 -2.31
N VAL A 6 15.81 -3.54 -1.69
CA VAL A 6 15.11 -2.27 -1.58
C VAL A 6 15.21 -1.80 -0.14
N ASN A 7 15.75 -0.59 0.04
CA ASN A 7 15.97 0.01 1.35
C ASN A 7 15.00 1.18 1.56
N ILE A 8 14.25 1.18 2.66
CA ILE A 8 13.18 2.13 2.96
C ILE A 8 13.41 2.76 4.34
N ILE A 9 13.30 4.07 4.45
CA ILE A 9 13.08 4.78 5.72
C ILE A 9 11.59 4.98 5.88
N TRP A 10 11.01 4.61 7.01
CA TRP A 10 9.56 4.53 7.17
C TRP A 10 9.08 5.22 8.44
N LEU A 11 8.29 6.28 8.25
CA LEU A 11 7.59 7.02 9.30
C LEU A 11 6.06 6.89 9.11
N SER A 12 5.32 6.98 10.21
CA SER A 12 3.85 6.99 10.27
C SER A 12 3.42 7.71 11.54
N ASP A 13 2.15 8.13 11.62
CA ASP A 13 1.52 8.56 12.87
C ASP A 13 2.32 9.69 13.55
N ILE A 14 2.46 10.78 12.81
CA ILE A 14 3.29 11.95 13.13
C ILE A 14 2.45 13.01 13.86
N HIS A 15 1.19 13.22 13.46
CA HIS A 15 0.22 14.10 14.12
C HIS A 15 0.75 15.51 14.44
N PHE A 16 1.34 16.18 13.45
CA PHE A 16 1.72 17.58 13.62
C PHE A 16 0.49 18.43 13.90
N ASN A 17 0.56 19.22 14.97
CA ASN A 17 -0.47 20.18 15.35
C ASN A 17 0.13 21.59 15.37
N SER A 18 -0.52 22.53 14.70
CA SER A 18 -0.08 23.93 14.65
C SER A 18 -0.07 24.61 16.03
N ALA A 19 -0.87 24.12 16.98
CA ALA A 19 -0.90 24.62 18.36
C ALA A 19 0.43 24.44 19.10
N TYR A 20 1.29 23.52 18.66
CA TYR A 20 2.58 23.29 19.29
C TYR A 20 3.50 24.51 19.26
N LEU A 21 3.28 25.47 18.36
CA LEU A 21 4.15 26.65 18.22
C LEU A 21 4.04 27.66 19.39
N ASN A 22 3.01 27.55 20.23
CA ASN A 22 2.66 28.59 21.22
C ASN A 22 2.88 28.17 22.69
N ASP A 23 3.41 26.97 22.96
CA ASP A 23 3.44 26.40 24.32
C ASP A 23 4.85 25.89 24.69
N SER A 24 5.13 25.73 25.98
CA SER A 24 6.24 24.95 26.55
C SER A 24 6.44 23.57 25.91
N ALA A 25 5.36 22.94 25.44
CA ALA A 25 5.39 21.73 24.61
C ALA A 25 6.30 21.87 23.37
N TYR A 26 6.39 23.08 22.80
CA TYR A 26 7.27 23.41 21.68
C TYR A 26 8.72 23.06 21.97
N LYS A 27 9.20 23.33 23.20
CA LYS A 27 10.60 23.10 23.56
C LYS A 27 10.93 21.61 23.54
N ASN A 28 10.05 20.77 24.10
CA ASN A 28 10.27 19.32 24.10
C ASN A 28 10.19 18.73 22.70
N LEU A 29 9.21 19.17 21.90
CA LEU A 29 9.11 18.79 20.50
C LEU A 29 10.34 19.23 19.70
N ASN A 30 10.83 20.46 19.92
CA ASN A 30 12.01 20.97 19.24
C ASN A 30 13.25 20.15 19.58
N ASN A 31 13.46 19.83 20.86
CA ASN A 31 14.58 18.99 21.29
C ASN A 31 14.50 17.59 20.65
N TYR A 32 13.30 17.00 20.58
CA TYR A 32 13.05 15.72 19.92
C TYR A 32 13.37 15.77 18.41
N ILE A 33 12.95 16.83 17.72
CA ILE A 33 13.22 17.02 16.29
C ILE A 33 14.72 17.20 16.04
N VAL A 34 15.39 18.02 16.85
CA VAL A 34 16.85 18.23 16.74
C VAL A 34 17.60 16.93 16.96
N SER A 35 17.25 16.16 18.00
CA SER A 35 17.91 14.87 18.24
C SER A 35 17.62 13.85 17.15
N PHE A 36 16.44 13.91 16.52
CA PHE A 36 16.11 13.12 15.34
C PHE A 36 17.00 13.48 14.16
N HIS A 37 17.22 14.78 13.87
CA HIS A 37 18.12 15.22 12.79
C HIS A 37 19.55 14.74 13.00
N GLU A 38 20.08 14.92 14.22
CA GLU A 38 21.41 14.41 14.59
C GLU A 38 21.50 12.89 14.36
N TYR A 39 20.43 12.16 14.66
CA TYR A 39 20.38 10.72 14.42
C TYR A 39 20.30 10.36 12.93
N ILE A 40 19.53 11.10 12.13
CA ILE A 40 19.46 10.93 10.67
C ILE A 40 20.84 11.11 10.03
N ASP A 41 21.65 12.06 10.50
CA ASP A 41 23.03 12.23 10.04
C ASP A 41 23.89 10.98 10.30
N THR A 42 23.64 10.28 11.42
CA THR A 42 24.31 8.98 11.67
C THR A 42 23.87 7.88 10.72
N LEU A 43 22.61 7.88 10.28
CA LEU A 43 22.04 6.89 9.35
C LEU A 43 22.50 7.13 7.91
N LYS A 44 22.68 8.39 7.52
CA LYS A 44 23.21 8.81 6.20
C LYS A 44 24.51 8.10 5.84
N ASN A 45 25.38 7.85 6.83
CA ASN A 45 26.67 7.20 6.64
C ASN A 45 26.59 5.67 6.60
N LYS A 46 25.45 5.06 6.96
CA LYS A 46 25.29 3.60 7.09
C LYS A 46 24.71 2.92 5.86
N GLY A 47 24.07 3.65 4.94
CA GLY A 47 23.49 3.03 3.75
C GLY A 47 22.82 4.01 2.78
N ASN A 48 22.56 3.51 1.57
CA ASN A 48 21.72 4.21 0.60
C ASN A 48 20.28 3.73 0.75
N TYR A 49 19.33 4.66 0.74
CA TYR A 49 17.90 4.38 0.75
C TYR A 49 17.29 4.64 -0.62
N ASP A 50 16.46 3.71 -1.08
CA ASP A 50 15.73 3.82 -2.34
C ASP A 50 14.44 4.63 -2.15
N TYR A 51 13.82 4.54 -0.96
CA TYR A 51 12.56 5.22 -0.66
C TYR A 51 12.51 5.84 0.75
N ILE A 52 11.80 6.96 0.84
CA ILE A 52 11.26 7.50 2.09
C ILE A 52 9.76 7.19 2.05
N LEU A 53 9.28 6.37 2.96
CA LEU A 53 7.89 5.99 3.12
C LEU A 53 7.26 6.79 4.26
N ILE A 54 6.19 7.51 3.96
CA ILE A 54 5.31 8.15 4.96
C ILE A 54 3.93 7.52 4.83
N SER A 55 3.50 6.71 5.80
CA SER A 55 2.26 5.91 5.71
C SER A 55 1.06 6.54 6.43
N GLY A 56 0.93 7.86 6.38
CA GLY A 56 -0.25 8.58 6.85
C GLY A 56 -0.12 9.20 8.24
N ASP A 57 -1.19 9.89 8.63
CA ASP A 57 -1.36 10.64 9.88
C ASP A 57 -0.22 11.65 10.10
N ILE A 58 0.01 12.46 9.08
CA ILE A 58 1.01 13.52 9.09
C ILE A 58 0.51 14.71 9.89
N ALA A 59 -0.71 15.14 9.56
CA ALA A 59 -1.41 16.24 10.20
C ALA A 59 -2.27 15.74 11.37
N GLN A 60 -2.71 16.63 12.26
CA GLN A 60 -3.71 16.30 13.29
C GLN A 60 -5.13 16.53 12.77
N GLY A 61 -5.32 17.60 11.98
CA GLY A 61 -6.62 18.03 11.45
C GLY A 61 -6.65 18.22 9.94
N GLY A 62 -5.56 17.89 9.24
CA GLY A 62 -5.44 18.06 7.79
C GLY A 62 -5.25 19.51 7.34
N ASP A 63 -4.76 20.39 8.22
CA ASP A 63 -4.55 21.82 7.90
C ASP A 63 -3.23 22.03 7.13
N VAL A 64 -3.24 22.94 6.15
CA VAL A 64 -2.08 23.29 5.32
C VAL A 64 -0.83 23.69 6.14
N LYS A 65 -1.01 24.34 7.29
CA LYS A 65 0.10 24.73 8.17
C LYS A 65 0.75 23.51 8.83
N GLU A 66 -0.01 22.47 9.14
CA GLU A 66 0.52 21.24 9.75
C GLU A 66 1.42 20.50 8.78
N TYR A 67 1.02 20.38 7.50
CA TYR A 67 1.88 19.83 6.46
C TYR A 67 3.13 20.69 6.23
N SER A 68 2.98 22.02 6.22
CA SER A 68 4.11 22.94 6.05
C SER A 68 5.15 22.76 7.16
N LEU A 69 4.70 22.63 8.41
CA LEU A 69 5.58 22.35 9.55
C LEU A 69 6.24 20.98 9.46
N PHE A 70 5.52 19.94 9.07
CA PHE A 70 6.11 18.62 8.84
C PHE A 70 7.21 18.68 7.76
N LEU A 71 6.93 19.36 6.64
CA LEU A 71 7.88 19.52 5.55
C LEU A 71 9.14 20.24 5.99
N GLU A 72 8.99 21.39 6.63
CA GLU A 72 10.08 22.22 7.13
C GLU A 72 10.93 21.47 8.16
N ARG A 73 10.29 20.83 9.13
CA ARG A 73 10.98 20.34 10.34
C ARG A 73 11.42 18.89 10.27
N ILE A 74 10.85 18.07 9.38
CA ILE A 74 11.18 16.64 9.30
C ILE A 74 11.53 16.24 7.87
N PHE A 75 10.62 16.45 6.93
CA PHE A 75 10.76 15.84 5.60
C PHE A 75 11.92 16.41 4.79
N ASN A 76 12.12 17.73 4.79
CA ASN A 76 13.20 18.36 4.03
C ASN A 76 14.60 17.90 4.52
N GLU A 77 14.74 17.60 5.81
CA GLU A 77 15.97 17.03 6.35
C GLU A 77 16.19 15.60 5.83
N LEU A 78 15.15 14.76 5.82
CA LEU A 78 15.22 13.42 5.22
C LEU A 78 15.57 13.48 3.72
N GLU A 79 14.93 14.40 2.96
CA GLU A 79 15.19 14.59 1.53
C GLU A 79 16.64 15.04 1.27
N THR A 80 17.18 15.90 2.14
CA THR A 80 18.57 16.38 2.09
C THR A 80 19.57 15.29 2.48
N ALA A 81 19.27 14.51 3.52
CA ALA A 81 20.10 13.42 3.96
C ALA A 81 20.14 12.27 2.93
N PHE A 82 19.03 12.00 2.25
CA PHE A 82 18.86 10.88 1.33
C PHE A 82 18.40 11.33 -0.08
N PRO A 83 19.22 12.10 -0.82
CA PRO A 83 18.81 12.74 -2.07
C PRO A 83 18.49 11.76 -3.21
N LYS A 84 18.91 10.50 -3.07
CA LYS A 84 18.59 9.42 -4.04
C LYS A 84 17.26 8.73 -3.75
N ALA A 85 16.76 8.81 -2.52
CA ALA A 85 15.48 8.22 -2.17
C ALA A 85 14.34 8.93 -2.91
N SER A 86 13.26 8.21 -3.20
CA SER A 86 12.02 8.78 -3.70
C SER A 86 10.91 8.63 -2.65
N LEU A 87 9.98 9.58 -2.61
CA LEU A 87 8.85 9.57 -1.69
C LEU A 87 7.81 8.52 -2.11
N LEU A 88 7.46 7.64 -1.17
CA LEU A 88 6.26 6.83 -1.17
C LEU A 88 5.35 7.37 -0.06
N ILE A 89 4.10 7.70 -0.39
CA ILE A 89 3.22 8.34 0.58
C ILE A 89 1.78 7.87 0.37
N VAL A 90 1.07 7.64 1.48
CA VAL A 90 -0.38 7.42 1.52
C VAL A 90 -0.95 8.24 2.67
N PRO A 91 -2.17 8.79 2.55
CA PRO A 91 -2.78 9.56 3.62
C PRO A 91 -3.34 8.64 4.72
N GLY A 92 -3.36 9.16 5.95
CA GLY A 92 -4.08 8.56 7.08
C GLY A 92 -5.41 9.24 7.35
N ASN A 93 -6.14 8.76 8.37
CA ASN A 93 -7.43 9.34 8.74
C ASN A 93 -7.28 10.79 9.18
N HIS A 94 -6.18 11.20 9.81
CA HIS A 94 -5.99 12.58 10.24
C HIS A 94 -5.59 13.53 9.11
N ASP A 95 -5.20 13.02 7.94
CA ASP A 95 -4.78 13.82 6.78
C ASP A 95 -5.94 14.36 5.92
N VAL A 96 -7.12 14.48 6.53
CA VAL A 96 -8.37 14.90 5.86
C VAL A 96 -8.82 16.25 6.41
N ASN A 97 -8.97 17.25 5.53
CA ASN A 97 -9.58 18.52 5.87
C ASN A 97 -11.11 18.40 5.85
N ARG A 98 -11.69 18.09 7.00
CA ARG A 98 -13.12 17.81 7.19
C ARG A 98 -14.02 19.03 7.12
N LEU A 99 -13.45 20.23 7.18
CA LEU A 99 -14.21 21.47 7.13
C LEU A 99 -14.31 22.04 5.71
N SER A 100 -13.56 21.47 4.77
CA SER A 100 -13.36 22.02 3.42
C SER A 100 -14.55 21.88 2.47
N THR A 101 -15.55 21.04 2.78
CA THR A 101 -16.65 20.73 1.85
C THR A 101 -18.04 20.80 2.53
N GLU A 102 -18.82 21.84 2.22
CA GLU A 102 -20.24 21.93 2.62
C GLU A 102 -21.07 20.79 2.02
N ASP A 103 -20.72 20.32 0.83
CA ASP A 103 -21.39 19.20 0.16
C ASP A 103 -21.23 17.88 0.91
N LEU A 104 -20.07 17.62 1.50
CA LEU A 104 -19.87 16.43 2.33
C LEU A 104 -20.76 16.53 3.58
N LYS A 105 -20.82 17.71 4.20
CA LYS A 105 -21.64 17.94 5.39
C LYS A 105 -23.13 17.76 5.12
N SER A 106 -23.67 18.41 4.09
CA SER A 106 -25.12 18.41 3.84
C SER A 106 -25.64 17.16 3.13
N ASN A 107 -24.85 16.53 2.26
CA ASN A 107 -25.32 15.39 1.46
C ASN A 107 -24.86 14.02 1.99
N PHE A 108 -23.63 13.93 2.48
CA PHE A 108 -23.05 12.66 2.91
C PHE A 108 -23.36 12.38 4.39
N ILE A 109 -23.07 13.33 5.28
CA ILE A 109 -23.30 13.18 6.72
C ILE A 109 -24.79 13.09 7.03
N ASP A 110 -25.60 13.93 6.38
CA ASP A 110 -26.98 14.10 6.84
C ASP A 110 -27.98 13.09 6.26
N ASN A 111 -27.66 12.48 5.12
CA ASN A 111 -28.67 11.84 4.27
C ASN A 111 -28.35 10.41 3.81
N MET A 112 -27.19 9.82 4.14
CA MET A 112 -26.81 8.49 3.62
C MET A 112 -26.60 7.42 4.69
N GLY A 113 -27.13 6.22 4.43
CA GLY A 113 -26.81 4.99 5.16
C GLY A 113 -25.74 4.14 4.44
N GLY A 114 -25.20 3.13 5.14
CA GLY A 114 -24.02 2.36 4.74
C GLY A 114 -23.99 1.81 3.30
N ASP A 115 -25.09 1.25 2.79
CA ASP A 115 -25.10 0.58 1.47
C ASP A 115 -24.98 1.55 0.28
N GLU A 116 -25.31 2.83 0.47
CA GLU A 116 -25.27 3.83 -0.59
C GLU A 116 -23.88 4.48 -0.75
N ARG A 117 -22.95 4.21 0.17
CA ARG A 117 -21.66 4.89 0.25
C ARG A 117 -20.75 4.65 -0.96
N PRO A 118 -20.48 3.41 -1.42
CA PRO A 118 -19.63 3.21 -2.61
C PRO A 118 -20.22 3.87 -3.86
N VAL A 119 -21.55 3.86 -3.97
CA VAL A 119 -22.28 4.56 -5.05
C VAL A 119 -22.14 6.08 -4.92
N PHE A 120 -22.15 6.62 -3.71
CA PHE A 120 -21.93 8.04 -3.48
C PHE A 120 -20.49 8.47 -3.79
N LEU A 121 -19.49 7.75 -3.28
CA LEU A 121 -18.08 8.02 -3.55
C LEU A 121 -17.79 7.95 -5.05
N SER A 122 -18.32 6.95 -5.75
CA SER A 122 -18.16 6.83 -7.21
C SER A 122 -18.78 7.97 -8.00
N LYS A 123 -19.93 8.51 -7.54
CA LYS A 123 -20.59 9.66 -8.18
C LYS A 123 -19.96 11.01 -7.80
N ASN A 124 -19.25 11.08 -6.68
CA ASN A 124 -18.75 12.33 -6.09
C ASN A 124 -17.22 12.31 -5.87
N LYS A 125 -16.46 11.66 -6.76
CA LYS A 125 -14.99 11.52 -6.64
C LYS A 125 -14.29 12.84 -6.32
N ASP A 126 -14.71 13.94 -6.95
CA ASP A 126 -14.12 15.26 -6.74
C ASP A 126 -14.28 15.77 -5.29
N VAL A 127 -15.40 15.48 -4.63
CA VAL A 127 -15.61 15.84 -3.22
C VAL A 127 -14.56 15.15 -2.35
N PHE A 128 -14.32 13.86 -2.60
CA PHE A 128 -13.33 13.08 -1.85
C PHE A 128 -11.89 13.44 -2.23
N TYR A 129 -11.61 13.88 -3.45
CA TYR A 129 -10.31 14.48 -3.75
C TYR A 129 -10.12 15.83 -3.06
N ASN A 130 -11.18 16.62 -2.92
CA ASN A 130 -11.10 17.94 -2.32
C ASN A 130 -10.80 17.90 -0.81
N ILE A 131 -11.29 16.90 -0.07
CA ILE A 131 -10.98 16.76 1.35
C ILE A 131 -9.48 16.44 1.61
N PHE A 132 -8.76 15.92 0.61
CA PHE A 132 -7.30 15.72 0.66
C PHE A 132 -6.51 16.80 -0.11
N LYS A 133 -7.16 17.88 -0.56
CA LYS A 133 -6.51 18.88 -1.42
C LYS A 133 -5.26 19.48 -0.77
N ASP A 134 -5.33 19.82 0.51
CA ASP A 134 -4.20 20.41 1.22
C ASP A 134 -3.04 19.43 1.37
N TYR A 135 -3.34 18.16 1.67
CA TYR A 135 -2.37 17.07 1.65
C TYR A 135 -1.70 16.94 0.27
N SER A 136 -2.48 16.78 -0.81
CA SER A 136 -1.94 16.58 -2.16
C SER A 136 -1.10 17.79 -2.62
N ASN A 137 -1.52 19.01 -2.28
CA ASN A 137 -0.80 20.22 -2.63
C ASN A 137 0.54 20.32 -1.88
N ALA A 138 0.57 19.97 -0.59
CA ALA A 138 1.79 20.05 0.22
C ALA A 138 2.92 19.18 -0.34
N PHE A 139 2.60 18.02 -0.89
CA PHE A 139 3.58 17.09 -1.48
C PHE A 139 3.73 17.24 -2.99
N SER A 140 3.04 18.19 -3.62
CA SER A 140 3.20 18.50 -5.03
C SER A 140 4.63 18.96 -5.32
N GLY A 141 5.24 18.39 -6.36
CA GLY A 141 6.63 18.68 -6.73
C GLY A 141 7.70 17.91 -5.93
N LYS A 142 7.33 17.13 -4.91
CA LYS A 142 8.27 16.25 -4.23
C LYS A 142 8.75 15.12 -5.14
N LYS A 143 9.98 14.64 -4.87
CA LYS A 143 10.60 13.60 -5.67
C LYS A 143 9.93 12.25 -5.45
N VAL A 144 8.97 11.92 -6.31
CA VAL A 144 8.31 10.61 -6.36
C VAL A 144 8.87 9.75 -7.49
N PRO A 145 8.74 8.41 -7.42
CA PRO A 145 9.07 7.55 -8.55
C PRO A 145 8.32 8.00 -9.81
N SER A 146 9.05 8.31 -10.88
CA SER A 146 8.46 8.84 -12.11
C SER A 146 8.32 7.80 -13.23
N LYS A 147 9.05 6.70 -13.15
CA LYS A 147 9.08 5.65 -14.18
C LYS A 147 8.17 4.51 -13.76
N ASN A 148 7.23 4.13 -14.64
CA ASN A 148 6.25 3.06 -14.41
C ASN A 148 5.52 3.22 -13.06
N SER A 149 5.04 4.43 -12.80
CA SER A 149 4.31 4.76 -11.59
C SER A 149 3.16 5.70 -11.92
N SER A 150 2.01 5.46 -11.29
CA SER A 150 0.82 6.32 -11.38
C SER A 150 0.75 7.42 -10.31
N LEU A 151 1.78 7.54 -9.46
CA LEU A 151 1.76 8.45 -8.30
C LEU A 151 1.48 9.91 -8.66
N LYS A 152 2.06 10.39 -9.77
CA LYS A 152 1.90 11.78 -10.21
C LYS A 152 0.47 12.10 -10.66
N ASP A 153 -0.21 11.12 -11.26
CA ASP A 153 -1.53 11.31 -11.86
C ASP A 153 -2.62 11.26 -10.78
N ASN A 154 -2.37 10.53 -9.69
CA ASN A 154 -3.35 10.25 -8.64
C ASN A 154 -3.23 11.15 -7.40
N LYS A 155 -2.62 12.34 -7.55
CA LYS A 155 -2.51 13.35 -6.48
C LYS A 155 -1.88 12.78 -5.18
N LEU A 156 -1.07 11.74 -5.29
CA LEU A 156 -0.41 11.03 -4.17
C LEU A 156 -1.36 10.40 -3.14
N LEU A 157 -2.58 10.06 -3.54
CA LEU A 157 -3.55 9.39 -2.67
C LEU A 157 -3.40 7.86 -2.76
N PHE A 158 -3.22 7.35 -3.97
CA PHE A 158 -3.07 5.92 -4.25
C PHE A 158 -2.24 5.73 -5.53
N GLY A 159 -1.85 4.49 -5.83
CA GLY A 159 -1.20 4.17 -7.09
C GLY A 159 -0.27 2.97 -7.00
N HIS A 160 0.70 2.92 -7.90
CA HIS A 160 1.69 1.85 -7.92
C HIS A 160 3.08 2.35 -8.34
N VAL A 161 4.10 1.55 -8.06
CA VAL A 161 5.48 1.73 -8.53
C VAL A 161 6.02 0.38 -8.99
N LEU A 162 6.27 0.25 -10.30
CA LEU A 162 6.92 -0.93 -10.87
C LEU A 162 8.42 -0.68 -11.06
N ASN A 163 9.24 -1.23 -10.17
CA ASN A 163 10.70 -1.17 -10.27
C ASN A 163 11.24 -2.48 -10.84
N LYS A 164 11.50 -2.50 -12.16
CA LYS A 164 12.01 -3.68 -12.87
C LYS A 164 13.45 -4.04 -12.49
N GLU A 165 14.29 -3.05 -12.22
CA GLU A 165 15.70 -3.27 -11.81
C GLU A 165 15.77 -4.01 -10.47
N LYS A 166 14.91 -3.62 -9.52
CA LYS A 166 14.82 -4.24 -8.21
C LYS A 166 13.82 -5.39 -8.14
N LYS A 167 13.01 -5.59 -9.17
CA LYS A 167 11.94 -6.60 -9.25
C LYS A 167 10.93 -6.51 -8.12
N THR A 168 10.46 -5.29 -7.92
CA THR A 168 9.43 -4.99 -6.94
C THR A 168 8.26 -4.29 -7.59
N LEU A 169 7.06 -4.67 -7.18
CA LEU A 169 5.83 -3.93 -7.42
C LEU A 169 5.36 -3.38 -6.07
N ILE A 170 5.30 -2.06 -5.94
CA ILE A 170 4.76 -1.40 -4.75
C ILE A 170 3.36 -0.91 -5.09
N ILE A 171 2.38 -1.24 -4.27
CA ILE A 171 0.99 -0.82 -4.39
C ILE A 171 0.68 0.11 -3.21
N LEU A 172 0.13 1.28 -3.50
CA LEU A 172 -0.20 2.32 -2.52
C LEU A 172 -1.72 2.48 -2.49
N LEU A 173 -2.33 2.26 -1.34
CA LEU A 173 -3.77 2.25 -1.15
C LEU A 173 -4.17 3.33 -0.15
N ASN A 174 -5.08 4.23 -0.55
CA ASN A 174 -5.72 5.16 0.38
C ASN A 174 -6.79 4.41 1.18
N SER A 175 -6.51 4.14 2.45
CA SER A 175 -7.47 3.53 3.38
C SER A 175 -8.34 4.56 4.12
N ALA A 176 -8.21 5.85 3.84
CA ALA A 176 -8.79 6.94 4.64
C ALA A 176 -9.95 7.68 3.97
N TRP A 177 -10.50 7.16 2.86
CA TRP A 177 -11.54 7.85 2.09
C TRP A 177 -12.77 8.27 2.91
N TYR A 178 -13.15 7.46 3.89
CA TYR A 178 -14.33 7.69 4.74
C TYR A 178 -13.97 8.09 6.16
N SER A 179 -12.73 8.48 6.39
CA SER A 179 -12.25 8.91 7.70
C SER A 179 -12.80 10.28 8.10
N ILE A 180 -14.05 10.30 8.53
CA ILE A 180 -14.77 11.51 8.97
C ILE A 180 -14.28 12.08 10.31
N GLY A 181 -13.54 11.30 11.12
CA GLY A 181 -12.86 11.73 12.36
C GLY A 181 -13.73 12.37 13.45
N SER A 182 -13.09 12.92 14.48
CA SER A 182 -13.77 13.50 15.65
C SER A 182 -14.55 14.78 15.32
N GLY A 183 -14.09 15.57 14.36
CA GLY A 183 -14.79 16.80 13.94
C GLY A 183 -16.18 16.54 13.36
N PHE A 184 -16.37 15.40 12.68
CA PHE A 184 -17.72 14.95 12.31
C PHE A 184 -18.55 14.65 13.56
N LEU A 185 -18.01 13.88 14.51
CA LEU A 185 -18.79 13.47 15.68
C LEU A 185 -19.19 14.70 16.48
N GLU A 186 -18.27 15.67 16.65
CA GLU A 186 -18.57 16.95 17.26
C GLU A 186 -19.65 17.71 16.50
N HIS A 187 -19.57 17.80 15.17
CA HIS A 187 -20.62 18.42 14.35
C HIS A 187 -21.95 17.68 14.49
N TYR A 188 -21.96 16.35 14.41
CA TYR A 188 -23.13 15.50 14.57
C TYR A 188 -23.79 15.73 15.93
N LEU A 189 -22.99 15.73 16.99
CA LEU A 189 -23.43 15.99 18.35
C LEU A 189 -23.98 17.41 18.48
N ASN A 190 -23.25 18.43 18.02
CA ASN A 190 -23.67 19.82 18.13
C ASN A 190 -24.96 20.08 17.34
N GLU A 191 -25.06 19.59 16.11
CA GLU A 191 -26.16 19.88 15.20
C GLU A 191 -27.41 19.04 15.45
N ARG A 192 -27.26 17.79 15.91
CA ARG A 192 -28.40 16.87 16.08
C ARG A 192 -28.72 16.51 17.53
N VAL A 193 -27.73 16.53 18.41
CA VAL A 193 -27.90 16.12 19.81
C VAL A 193 -28.05 17.33 20.72
N PHE A 194 -27.17 18.33 20.62
CA PHE A 194 -27.08 19.45 21.56
C PHE A 194 -27.79 20.72 21.11
N LYS A 195 -28.14 20.86 19.82
CA LYS A 195 -29.00 21.97 19.35
C LYS A 195 -30.38 21.99 20.00
N VAL A 196 -30.77 20.91 20.66
CA VAL A 196 -32.05 20.80 21.34
C VAL A 196 -31.87 21.05 22.83
N ASN A 197 -32.34 22.20 23.32
CA ASN A 197 -32.38 22.47 24.76
C ASN A 197 -33.44 21.56 25.40
N ASP A 198 -33.00 20.60 26.23
CA ASP A 198 -33.86 19.60 26.88
C ASP A 198 -35.07 20.24 27.61
N ALA A 199 -34.92 21.46 28.14
CA ALA A 199 -35.98 22.19 28.83
C ALA A 199 -37.03 22.73 27.85
N ASP A 200 -36.60 23.43 26.80
CA ASP A 200 -37.49 24.03 25.81
C ASP A 200 -38.24 22.94 25.02
N GLU A 201 -37.56 21.84 24.69
CA GLU A 201 -38.18 20.71 23.99
C GLU A 201 -39.20 19.98 24.87
N LYS A 202 -38.90 19.77 26.16
CA LYS A 202 -39.85 19.17 27.10
C LYS A 202 -41.13 19.98 27.17
N ASP A 203 -41.01 21.31 27.26
CA ASP A 203 -42.15 22.22 27.34
C ASP A 203 -42.93 22.29 26.02
N GLU A 204 -42.25 22.23 24.87
CA GLU A 204 -42.88 22.18 23.55
C GLU A 204 -43.66 20.88 23.33
N ILE A 205 -43.06 19.71 23.60
CA ILE A 205 -43.75 18.41 23.50
C ILE A 205 -44.92 18.35 24.49
N LEU A 206 -44.72 18.86 25.70
CA LEU A 206 -45.79 18.93 26.71
C LEU A 206 -46.94 19.82 26.25
N LYS A 207 -46.65 20.95 25.60
CA LYS A 207 -47.64 21.86 25.02
C LYS A 207 -48.41 21.18 23.89
N ASP A 208 -47.72 20.59 22.91
CA ASP A 208 -48.34 19.90 21.77
C ASP A 208 -49.25 18.75 22.24
N LEU A 209 -48.78 17.93 23.19
CA LEU A 209 -49.59 16.87 23.79
C LEU A 209 -50.79 17.41 24.57
N LYS A 210 -50.66 18.53 25.29
CA LYS A 210 -51.79 19.15 26.01
C LYS A 210 -52.81 19.76 25.06
N GLU A 211 -52.37 20.35 23.96
CA GLU A 211 -53.27 20.94 22.95
C GLU A 211 -54.07 19.86 22.23
N GLU A 212 -53.43 18.76 21.85
CA GLU A 212 -54.08 17.65 21.14
C GLU A 212 -54.94 16.79 22.08
N PHE A 213 -54.40 16.38 23.24
CA PHE A 213 -55.04 15.40 24.12
C PHE A 213 -55.82 16.03 25.28
N GLY A 214 -55.71 17.34 25.50
CA GLY A 214 -56.38 18.03 26.62
C GLY A 214 -57.89 18.24 26.42
N LYS A 215 -58.44 17.98 25.23
CA LYS A 215 -59.83 18.38 24.88
C LYS A 215 -60.77 17.25 24.46
N THR A 216 -60.34 16.01 24.25
CA THR A 216 -61.18 14.97 23.63
C THR A 216 -60.81 13.52 24.01
N LYS A 217 -61.80 12.62 23.91
CA LYS A 217 -61.56 11.16 23.88
C LYS A 217 -60.95 10.80 22.52
N ILE A 218 -59.67 10.48 22.49
CA ILE A 218 -58.96 10.05 21.27
C ILE A 218 -58.93 8.52 21.22
N ASN A 219 -59.21 7.93 20.05
CA ASN A 219 -59.13 6.48 19.87
C ASN A 219 -57.66 6.04 19.69
N VAL A 220 -57.38 4.74 19.83
CA VAL A 220 -56.02 4.17 19.78
C VAL A 220 -55.30 4.47 18.47
N VAL A 221 -56.04 4.43 17.36
CA VAL A 221 -55.49 4.54 16.01
C VAL A 221 -54.99 5.96 15.78
N ASP A 222 -55.81 6.94 16.15
CA ASP A 222 -55.47 8.36 16.06
C ASP A 222 -54.34 8.73 17.02
N PHE A 223 -54.35 8.17 18.25
CA PHE A 223 -53.25 8.34 19.21
C PHE A 223 -51.92 7.80 18.66
N LYS A 224 -51.95 6.59 18.09
CA LYS A 224 -50.75 5.98 17.48
C LYS A 224 -50.23 6.84 16.34
N SER A 225 -51.11 7.24 15.41
CA SER A 225 -50.73 8.03 14.23
C SER A 225 -50.14 9.38 14.63
N TYR A 226 -50.80 10.10 15.55
CA TYR A 226 -50.33 11.38 16.06
C TYR A 226 -49.00 11.26 16.79
N LEU A 227 -48.86 10.29 17.70
CA LEU A 227 -47.64 10.13 18.48
C LEU A 227 -46.45 9.73 17.59
N THR A 228 -46.69 8.90 16.57
CA THR A 228 -45.68 8.60 15.55
C THR A 228 -45.26 9.87 14.83
N GLY A 229 -46.19 10.67 14.31
CA GLY A 229 -45.89 11.92 13.60
C GLY A 229 -45.22 12.98 14.49
N LEU A 230 -45.62 13.08 15.76
CA LEU A 230 -45.00 13.98 16.74
C LEU A 230 -43.54 13.57 16.99
N ILE A 231 -43.29 12.27 17.21
CA ILE A 231 -41.93 11.76 17.39
C ILE A 231 -41.12 11.99 16.12
N GLU A 232 -41.63 11.65 14.93
CA GLU A 232 -40.93 11.89 13.66
C GLU A 232 -40.54 13.36 13.48
N ASN A 233 -41.47 14.29 13.73
CA ASN A 233 -41.25 15.72 13.54
C ASN A 233 -40.30 16.33 14.58
N LYS A 234 -40.39 15.92 15.84
CA LYS A 234 -39.63 16.55 16.95
C LYS A 234 -38.28 15.90 17.22
N THR A 235 -38.15 14.61 16.93
CA THR A 235 -36.96 13.84 17.32
C THR A 235 -35.98 13.58 16.17
N TYR A 236 -36.28 14.06 14.95
CA TYR A 236 -35.49 13.85 13.72
C TYR A 236 -35.27 12.36 13.37
N LEU A 237 -36.03 11.45 13.98
CA LEU A 237 -35.94 10.02 13.78
C LEU A 237 -36.57 9.65 12.44
N LYS A 238 -35.76 9.24 11.45
CA LYS A 238 -36.25 8.79 10.14
C LYS A 238 -36.73 7.32 10.13
N ASN A 239 -36.46 6.54 11.18
CA ASN A 239 -36.80 5.11 11.23
C ASN A 239 -38.24 4.89 11.78
N VAL A 240 -39.22 5.04 10.88
CA VAL A 240 -40.66 4.86 11.15
C VAL A 240 -40.96 3.57 11.92
N LYS A 241 -40.37 2.43 11.53
CA LYS A 241 -40.60 1.13 12.19
C LYS A 241 -40.17 1.12 13.65
N THR A 242 -39.08 1.79 13.98
CA THR A 242 -38.57 1.88 15.36
C THR A 242 -39.49 2.75 16.22
N ILE A 243 -39.98 3.85 15.65
CA ILE A 243 -40.95 4.75 16.29
C ILE A 243 -42.25 4.00 16.53
N GLU A 244 -42.79 3.34 15.50
CA GLU A 244 -44.01 2.54 15.62
C GLU A 244 -43.88 1.44 16.69
N SER A 245 -42.75 0.74 16.75
CA SER A 245 -42.48 -0.28 17.77
C SER A 245 -42.50 0.32 19.18
N PHE A 246 -41.90 1.50 19.36
CA PHE A 246 -41.94 2.22 20.63
C PHE A 246 -43.35 2.68 21.00
N VAL A 247 -44.10 3.25 20.06
CA VAL A 247 -45.49 3.68 20.27
C VAL A 247 -46.38 2.50 20.63
N VAL A 248 -46.26 1.37 19.93
CA VAL A 248 -46.98 0.13 20.25
C VAL A 248 -46.61 -0.39 21.64
N LYS A 249 -45.33 -0.31 22.02
CA LYS A 249 -44.88 -0.68 23.37
C LYS A 249 -45.47 0.24 24.44
N LEU A 250 -45.50 1.55 24.22
CA LEU A 250 -46.13 2.51 25.13
C LEU A 250 -47.62 2.21 25.34
N ILE A 251 -48.35 1.95 24.25
CA ILE A 251 -49.77 1.60 24.28
C ILE A 251 -49.99 0.31 25.09
N LYS A 252 -49.17 -0.72 24.87
CA LYS A 252 -49.25 -2.00 25.61
C LYS A 252 -48.90 -1.89 27.09
N GLU A 253 -47.87 -1.11 27.42
CA GLU A 253 -47.39 -0.95 28.80
C GLU A 253 -48.33 -0.13 29.67
N GLN A 254 -49.11 0.79 29.08
CA GLN A 254 -49.91 1.71 29.87
C GLN A 254 -51.31 1.19 30.25
N ASN A 255 -51.82 0.07 29.74
CA ASN A 255 -53.25 -0.31 29.92
C ASN A 255 -54.20 0.87 29.63
N ILE A 256 -53.77 1.81 28.79
CA ILE A 256 -54.58 2.94 28.37
C ILE A 256 -55.37 2.47 27.19
N ILE A 257 -56.61 2.94 27.12
CA ILE A 257 -57.66 2.44 26.25
C ILE A 257 -58.19 1.15 26.88
N GLU A 258 -58.98 1.21 27.94
CA GLU A 258 -60.37 1.58 27.73
C GLU A 258 -60.99 2.46 28.82
N ASN A 259 -60.41 2.59 30.03
CA ASN A 259 -61.04 3.39 31.09
C ASN A 259 -60.02 4.06 32.01
N THR A 260 -59.82 5.37 31.80
CA THR A 260 -59.22 6.37 32.71
C THR A 260 -57.72 6.31 33.01
N CYS A 261 -57.13 7.51 32.98
CA CYS A 261 -55.76 7.88 33.36
C CYS A 261 -54.65 7.41 32.42
N VAL A 262 -54.39 8.25 31.41
CA VAL A 262 -53.03 8.43 30.91
C VAL A 262 -52.17 8.74 32.14
N ALA A 263 -51.21 7.88 32.48
CA ALA A 263 -50.13 8.26 33.41
C ALA A 263 -49.67 9.66 32.99
N SER A 264 -49.59 10.62 33.93
CA SER A 264 -49.56 12.07 33.63
C SER A 264 -48.87 12.42 32.31
N ILE A 265 -49.40 13.36 31.51
CA ILE A 265 -48.79 13.77 30.22
C ILE A 265 -47.28 13.99 30.38
N GLU A 266 -46.85 14.52 31.53
CA GLU A 266 -45.45 14.63 31.91
C GLU A 266 -44.67 13.30 31.95
N SER A 267 -45.23 12.22 32.48
CA SER A 267 -44.67 10.86 32.38
C SER A 267 -44.54 10.39 30.93
N LEU A 268 -45.49 10.73 30.04
CA LEU A 268 -45.40 10.39 28.62
C LEU A 268 -44.26 11.18 27.95
N VAL A 269 -44.18 12.49 28.21
CA VAL A 269 -43.07 13.35 27.74
C VAL A 269 -41.72 12.80 28.20
N ASN A 270 -41.58 12.45 29.49
CA ASN A 270 -40.33 11.90 30.01
C ASN A 270 -39.94 10.56 29.33
N ARG A 271 -40.93 9.73 28.97
CA ARG A 271 -40.68 8.48 28.20
C ARG A 271 -40.25 8.77 26.77
N ILE A 272 -40.84 9.75 26.10
CA ILE A 272 -40.44 10.20 24.76
C ILE A 272 -39.00 10.72 24.77
N ILE A 273 -38.66 11.59 25.74
CA ILE A 273 -37.30 12.11 25.92
C ILE A 273 -36.31 10.97 26.19
N THR A 274 -36.67 10.02 27.07
CA THR A 274 -35.82 8.85 27.36
C THR A 274 -35.60 7.97 26.13
N PHE A 275 -36.65 7.76 25.33
CA PHE A 275 -36.55 7.01 24.07
C PHE A 275 -35.64 7.72 23.08
N LYS A 276 -35.80 9.04 22.90
CA LYS A 276 -34.91 9.87 22.07
C LYS A 276 -33.45 9.73 22.51
N LYS A 277 -33.15 9.91 23.80
CA LYS A 277 -31.79 9.76 24.35
C LYS A 277 -31.21 8.37 24.07
N LYS A 278 -31.97 7.30 24.30
CA LYS A 278 -31.53 5.93 24.00
C LYS A 278 -31.32 5.71 22.50
N TYR A 279 -32.15 6.29 21.65
CA TYR A 279 -31.97 6.22 20.21
C TYR A 279 -30.70 6.96 19.79
N ILE A 280 -30.49 8.19 20.26
CA ILE A 280 -29.29 8.98 19.98
C ILE A 280 -28.02 8.21 20.37
N VAL A 281 -28.00 7.58 21.54
CA VAL A 281 -26.85 6.74 21.96
C VAL A 281 -26.63 5.60 20.97
N LYS A 282 -27.68 4.85 20.60
CA LYS A 282 -27.59 3.77 19.61
C LYS A 282 -27.17 4.25 18.23
N ASP A 283 -27.61 5.43 17.85
CA ASP A 283 -27.30 6.05 16.57
C ASP A 283 -25.84 6.53 16.55
N ILE A 284 -25.35 7.14 17.64
CA ILE A 284 -23.93 7.44 17.83
C ILE A 284 -23.10 6.16 17.83
N GLU A 285 -23.53 5.10 18.52
CA GLU A 285 -22.86 3.79 18.50
C GLU A 285 -22.81 3.23 17.08
N SER A 286 -23.93 3.28 16.36
CA SER A 286 -24.03 2.82 14.96
C SER A 286 -23.08 3.60 14.07
N ILE A 287 -23.15 4.93 14.11
CA ILE A 287 -22.28 5.87 13.41
C ILE A 287 -20.81 5.60 13.76
N THR A 288 -20.46 5.55 15.05
CA THR A 288 -19.08 5.35 15.49
C THR A 288 -18.52 4.00 15.03
N ASN A 289 -19.32 2.93 15.09
CA ASN A 289 -18.94 1.62 14.55
C ASN A 289 -18.80 1.67 13.02
N GLU A 290 -19.75 2.33 12.34
CA GLU A 290 -19.80 2.44 10.88
C GLU A 290 -18.65 3.29 10.32
N TYR A 291 -18.24 4.33 11.03
CA TYR A 291 -17.13 5.21 10.65
C TYR A 291 -15.78 4.77 11.24
N GLY A 292 -15.80 3.82 12.17
CA GLY A 292 -14.64 3.02 12.55
C GLY A 292 -14.21 2.07 11.43
N ASN A 293 -15.15 1.62 10.59
CA ASN A 293 -14.85 0.79 9.42
C ASN A 293 -14.34 1.63 8.25
N GLN A 294 -13.05 1.52 8.00
CA GLN A 294 -12.37 2.22 6.92
C GLN A 294 -12.60 1.50 5.58
N LEU A 295 -12.64 2.27 4.49
CA LEU A 295 -12.76 1.72 3.13
C LEU A 295 -11.57 2.15 2.27
N ILE A 296 -11.04 1.22 1.49
CA ILE A 296 -9.94 1.47 0.55
C ILE A 296 -10.46 2.14 -0.74
N GLY A 297 -11.75 1.98 -1.03
CA GLY A 297 -12.37 2.66 -2.18
C GLY A 297 -11.97 2.05 -3.53
N LEU A 298 -11.45 0.82 -3.58
CA LEU A 298 -11.12 0.12 -4.83
C LEU A 298 -12.33 -0.09 -5.76
N ASP A 299 -13.54 -0.05 -5.20
CA ASP A 299 -14.78 -0.07 -5.99
C ASP A 299 -15.07 1.23 -6.73
N VAL A 300 -14.39 2.31 -6.38
CA VAL A 300 -14.55 3.61 -7.01
C VAL A 300 -13.47 3.88 -8.06
N PHE A 301 -12.27 3.34 -7.85
CA PHE A 301 -11.13 3.47 -8.75
C PHE A 301 -10.95 2.19 -9.57
N GLU A 302 -12.00 1.80 -10.31
CA GLU A 302 -12.03 0.55 -11.10
C GLU A 302 -10.92 0.50 -12.14
N GLU A 303 -10.72 1.57 -12.91
CA GLU A 303 -9.71 1.60 -13.98
C GLU A 303 -8.31 1.40 -13.40
N GLU A 304 -8.03 2.07 -12.28
CA GLU A 304 -6.75 2.00 -11.59
C GLU A 304 -6.56 0.64 -10.90
N PHE A 305 -7.64 0.06 -10.36
CA PHE A 305 -7.62 -1.32 -9.87
C PHE A 305 -7.31 -2.32 -10.99
N LEU A 306 -7.96 -2.21 -12.14
CA LEU A 306 -7.72 -3.09 -13.29
C LEU A 306 -6.28 -2.96 -13.80
N GLU A 307 -5.72 -1.75 -13.78
CA GLU A 307 -4.30 -1.52 -14.07
C GLU A 307 -3.39 -2.24 -13.06
N ILE A 308 -3.61 -2.04 -11.76
CA ILE A 308 -2.86 -2.74 -10.69
C ILE A 308 -2.99 -4.25 -10.83
N GLN A 309 -4.20 -4.74 -11.13
CA GLN A 309 -4.47 -6.16 -11.36
C GLN A 309 -3.68 -6.72 -12.53
N LYS A 310 -3.66 -6.00 -13.65
CA LYS A 310 -2.84 -6.37 -14.80
C LYS A 310 -1.35 -6.44 -14.41
N LEU A 311 -0.88 -5.50 -13.60
CA LEU A 311 0.52 -5.45 -13.16
C LEU A 311 0.92 -6.67 -12.32
N TYR A 312 0.22 -7.00 -11.23
CA TYR A 312 0.63 -8.15 -10.41
C TYR A 312 0.39 -9.50 -11.10
N LYS A 313 -0.55 -9.59 -12.04
CA LYS A 313 -0.73 -10.79 -12.89
C LYS A 313 0.43 -10.95 -13.88
N THR A 314 0.89 -9.85 -14.46
CA THR A 314 2.04 -9.83 -15.37
C THR A 314 3.33 -10.10 -14.59
N TYR A 315 3.66 -9.26 -13.61
CA TYR A 315 4.90 -9.35 -12.83
C TYR A 315 4.73 -10.26 -11.60
N ASN A 316 4.17 -11.45 -11.81
CA ASN A 316 3.88 -12.43 -10.75
C ASN A 316 5.15 -13.05 -10.12
N ASP A 317 6.31 -12.79 -10.73
CA ASP A 317 7.66 -13.16 -10.29
C ASP A 317 8.32 -12.08 -9.42
N PHE A 318 7.71 -10.89 -9.28
CA PHE A 318 8.23 -9.76 -8.48
C PHE A 318 7.72 -9.80 -7.04
N VAL A 319 8.52 -9.29 -6.11
CA VAL A 319 8.03 -9.06 -4.73
C VAL A 319 7.00 -7.94 -4.75
N VAL A 320 5.79 -8.25 -4.29
CA VAL A 320 4.69 -7.30 -4.21
C VAL A 320 4.59 -6.76 -2.79
N THR A 321 4.78 -5.45 -2.63
CA THR A 321 4.60 -4.75 -1.35
C THR A 321 3.37 -3.87 -1.43
N THR A 322 2.39 -4.08 -0.56
CA THR A 322 1.21 -3.21 -0.45
C THR A 322 1.36 -2.32 0.75
N ILE A 323 0.99 -1.05 0.60
CA ILE A 323 1.12 -0.01 1.62
C ILE A 323 -0.22 0.68 1.78
N MET A 324 -0.67 0.83 3.02
CA MET A 324 -1.85 1.61 3.40
C MET A 324 -1.64 2.21 4.79
N HIS A 325 -2.51 3.11 5.24
CA HIS A 325 -2.39 3.64 6.60
C HIS A 325 -3.02 2.67 7.62
N HIS A 326 -4.29 2.34 7.46
CA HIS A 326 -5.01 1.54 8.44
C HIS A 326 -4.63 0.05 8.38
N PRO A 327 -4.53 -0.65 9.53
CA PRO A 327 -4.34 -2.10 9.55
C PRO A 327 -5.59 -2.83 9.04
N ILE A 328 -5.43 -4.09 8.60
CA ILE A 328 -6.53 -4.86 7.98
C ILE A 328 -7.74 -4.94 8.90
N ASN A 329 -7.57 -5.10 10.21
CA ASN A 329 -8.66 -5.23 11.17
C ASN A 329 -9.56 -3.99 11.28
N TRP A 330 -9.12 -2.83 10.77
CA TRP A 330 -9.90 -1.59 10.73
C TRP A 330 -10.70 -1.41 9.44
N LEU A 331 -10.41 -2.20 8.41
CA LEU A 331 -11.17 -2.15 7.17
C LEU A 331 -12.57 -2.73 7.37
N ASP A 332 -13.51 -2.30 6.54
CA ASP A 332 -14.85 -2.87 6.54
C ASP A 332 -14.82 -4.39 6.33
N PHE A 333 -15.75 -5.10 6.98
CA PHE A 333 -15.79 -6.56 6.92
C PHE A 333 -15.91 -7.09 5.48
N ASP A 334 -16.69 -6.42 4.63
CA ASP A 334 -16.92 -6.81 3.24
C ASP A 334 -15.65 -6.65 2.38
N GLU A 335 -14.75 -5.71 2.72
CA GLU A 335 -13.46 -5.57 2.03
C GLU A 335 -12.45 -6.65 2.46
N ARG A 336 -12.56 -7.15 3.71
CA ARG A 336 -11.60 -8.10 4.31
C ARG A 336 -11.85 -9.55 3.93
N VAL A 337 -13.12 -9.96 3.94
CA VAL A 337 -13.55 -11.36 3.86
C VAL A 337 -14.45 -11.56 2.63
N PRO A 338 -14.11 -12.46 1.70
CA PRO A 338 -15.00 -12.80 0.59
C PRO A 338 -16.21 -13.57 1.15
N TYR A 339 -17.42 -13.03 1.00
CA TYR A 339 -18.64 -13.73 1.37
C TYR A 339 -18.92 -14.89 0.40
N LYS A 340 -18.92 -16.12 0.92
CA LYS A 340 -19.21 -17.36 0.15
C LYS A 340 -20.58 -17.36 -0.55
N ASN A 341 -21.56 -16.60 -0.05
CA ASN A 341 -22.93 -16.63 -0.55
C ASN A 341 -23.23 -15.59 -1.66
N LYS A 342 -22.25 -14.75 -2.02
CA LYS A 342 -22.29 -13.94 -3.24
C LYS A 342 -21.28 -14.57 -4.20
N GLU A 343 -21.68 -15.65 -4.86
CA GLU A 343 -20.81 -16.60 -5.58
C GLU A 343 -19.89 -15.98 -6.67
N ASP A 344 -20.04 -14.69 -7.02
CA ASP A 344 -19.32 -14.07 -8.14
C ASP A 344 -18.43 -12.86 -7.81
N LYS A 345 -18.33 -12.39 -6.54
CA LYS A 345 -17.54 -11.18 -6.24
C LYS A 345 -16.53 -11.39 -5.12
N VAL A 346 -15.32 -11.77 -5.51
CA VAL A 346 -14.13 -11.64 -4.65
C VAL A 346 -13.88 -10.15 -4.43
N SER A 347 -13.78 -9.70 -3.17
CA SER A 347 -13.38 -8.33 -2.85
C SER A 347 -12.07 -7.98 -3.56
N LYS A 348 -12.00 -6.80 -4.18
CA LYS A 348 -10.79 -6.32 -4.87
C LYS A 348 -9.57 -6.26 -3.94
N PHE A 349 -9.78 -5.88 -2.69
CA PHE A 349 -8.70 -5.92 -1.69
C PHE A 349 -8.27 -7.34 -1.39
N HIS A 350 -9.21 -8.30 -1.33
CA HIS A 350 -8.87 -9.71 -1.19
C HIS A 350 -8.02 -10.21 -2.37
N ASP A 351 -8.31 -9.78 -3.59
CA ASP A 351 -7.48 -10.09 -4.77
C ASP A 351 -6.06 -9.52 -4.62
N ILE A 352 -5.91 -8.22 -4.33
CA ILE A 352 -4.58 -7.61 -4.08
C ILE A 352 -3.83 -8.33 -2.95
N LYS A 353 -4.51 -8.64 -1.84
CA LYS A 353 -3.95 -9.35 -0.68
C LYS A 353 -3.42 -10.73 -1.08
N ASN A 354 -4.12 -11.43 -1.96
CA ASN A 354 -3.68 -12.73 -2.49
C ASN A 354 -2.46 -12.63 -3.41
N PHE A 355 -2.09 -11.44 -3.91
CA PHE A 355 -0.86 -11.20 -4.66
C PHE A 355 0.24 -10.49 -3.86
N THR A 356 -0.10 -9.86 -2.74
CA THR A 356 0.86 -9.21 -1.83
C THR A 356 1.78 -10.22 -1.12
N ASP A 357 3.08 -9.92 -1.04
CA ASP A 357 4.08 -10.64 -0.22
C ASP A 357 4.31 -9.96 1.13
N LEU A 358 4.38 -8.63 1.10
CA LEU A 358 4.64 -7.76 2.24
C LEU A 358 3.54 -6.69 2.33
N LEU A 359 2.84 -6.62 3.45
CA LEU A 359 1.91 -5.54 3.77
C LEU A 359 2.55 -4.62 4.80
N LEU A 360 2.64 -3.33 4.48
CA LEU A 360 3.08 -2.29 5.39
C LEU A 360 1.88 -1.41 5.73
N THR A 361 1.58 -1.27 7.01
CA THR A 361 0.52 -0.36 7.46
C THR A 361 1.03 0.66 8.45
N GLY A 362 0.42 1.84 8.48
CA GLY A 362 0.47 2.72 9.65
C GLY A 362 -0.07 2.04 10.91
N HIS A 363 -0.24 2.83 11.97
CA HIS A 363 -0.35 2.32 13.33
C HIS A 363 -1.72 2.55 13.98
N GLU A 364 -1.93 1.84 15.08
CA GLU A 364 -3.02 1.99 16.05
C GLU A 364 -2.35 2.42 17.36
N HIS A 365 -2.60 3.64 17.88
CA HIS A 365 -1.91 4.28 19.02
C HIS A 365 -1.57 3.39 20.25
N VAL A 366 -2.18 2.21 20.42
CA VAL A 366 -1.90 1.24 21.47
C VAL A 366 -2.10 -0.20 20.92
N PRO A 367 -1.21 -1.18 21.17
CA PRO A 367 0.02 -1.15 21.97
C PRO A 367 1.22 -0.48 21.30
N THR A 368 2.18 -0.03 22.11
CA THR A 368 3.44 0.62 21.67
C THR A 368 4.35 -0.27 20.81
N GLU A 369 4.18 -1.59 20.88
CA GLU A 369 4.88 -2.55 20.03
C GLU A 369 3.91 -3.57 19.46
N HIS A 370 3.81 -3.59 18.14
CA HIS A 370 3.14 -4.67 17.41
C HIS A 370 4.16 -5.73 17.00
N LYS A 371 3.76 -6.99 17.18
CA LYS A 371 4.50 -8.11 16.61
C LYS A 371 4.20 -8.14 15.12
N THR A 372 5.22 -8.41 14.32
CA THR A 372 5.04 -8.76 12.93
C THR A 372 4.14 -9.99 12.82
N GLU A 373 3.16 -9.96 11.92
CA GLU A 373 2.21 -11.03 11.74
C GLU A 373 2.40 -11.74 10.41
N MET A 374 2.10 -13.03 10.40
CA MET A 374 1.96 -13.81 9.17
C MET A 374 0.48 -14.06 8.97
N ILE A 375 -0.09 -13.48 7.92
CA ILE A 375 -1.51 -13.59 7.58
C ILE A 375 -1.68 -14.35 6.27
N ASN A 376 -2.94 -14.66 5.92
CA ASN A 376 -3.29 -15.41 4.71
C ASN A 376 -2.55 -16.76 4.62
N ASN A 377 -2.80 -17.67 5.56
CA ASN A 377 -2.16 -19.00 5.62
C ASN A 377 -0.62 -18.98 5.66
N ASN A 378 -0.04 -18.02 6.39
CA ASN A 378 1.41 -17.80 6.46
C ASN A 378 2.07 -17.38 5.13
N GLU A 379 1.33 -16.79 4.19
CA GLU A 379 1.91 -16.34 2.92
C GLU A 379 2.25 -14.84 2.92
N LEU A 380 1.44 -14.01 3.60
CA LEU A 380 1.61 -12.56 3.63
C LEU A 380 2.25 -12.12 4.95
N LEU A 381 3.39 -11.43 4.85
CA LEU A 381 4.06 -10.80 5.99
C LEU A 381 3.44 -9.41 6.22
N HIS A 382 2.86 -9.15 7.39
CA HIS A 382 2.30 -7.86 7.76
C HIS A 382 3.18 -7.19 8.83
N ILE A 383 3.73 -6.04 8.49
CA ILE A 383 4.50 -5.19 9.40
C ILE A 383 3.71 -3.90 9.61
N GLN A 384 3.57 -3.50 10.86
CA GLN A 384 2.96 -2.23 11.25
C GLN A 384 4.05 -1.21 11.60
N ALA A 385 3.79 0.05 11.28
CA ALA A 385 4.65 1.16 11.63
C ALA A 385 4.64 1.42 13.14
N GLY A 386 5.55 2.29 13.58
CA GLY A 386 5.50 2.89 14.90
C GLY A 386 4.75 4.21 14.89
N CYS A 387 4.35 4.64 16.08
CA CYS A 387 3.97 6.02 16.30
C CYS A 387 5.23 6.89 16.31
N PHE A 388 5.46 7.65 15.24
CA PHE A 388 6.63 8.53 15.19
C PHE A 388 6.53 9.61 16.27
N MET A 389 5.34 10.13 16.54
CA MET A 389 5.13 11.18 17.53
C MET A 389 3.84 10.92 18.32
N ASN A 390 4.00 10.33 19.50
CA ASN A 390 2.89 10.00 20.39
C ASN A 390 2.46 11.23 21.20
N PHE A 391 1.52 11.98 20.65
CA PHE A 391 0.81 13.00 21.41
C PHE A 391 -0.46 12.43 22.00
N ARG A 392 -0.62 12.61 23.31
CA ARG A 392 -1.96 12.60 23.90
C ARG A 392 -2.63 13.93 23.59
N SER A 393 -3.96 13.97 23.67
CA SER A 393 -4.80 15.15 23.40
C SER A 393 -4.45 16.43 24.18
N ASP A 394 -3.50 16.37 25.11
CA ASP A 394 -2.96 17.51 25.85
C ASP A 394 -1.52 17.82 25.36
N PRO A 395 -1.33 18.88 24.56
CA PRO A 395 -0.02 19.29 24.04
C PRO A 395 1.05 19.42 25.13
N SER A 396 0.67 19.85 26.33
CA SER A 396 1.58 20.02 27.47
C SER A 396 2.17 18.69 27.97
N LYS A 397 1.62 17.54 27.52
CA LYS A 397 2.01 16.18 27.91
C LYS A 397 2.70 15.40 26.80
N PHE A 398 3.42 16.07 25.90
CA PHE A 398 4.26 15.35 24.93
C PHE A 398 5.20 14.38 25.65
N LYS A 399 5.05 13.10 25.32
CA LYS A 399 5.85 12.02 25.87
C LYS A 399 6.85 11.57 24.82
N VAL A 400 8.13 11.80 25.10
CA VAL A 400 9.21 11.40 24.20
C VAL A 400 9.36 9.88 24.14
N ASN A 401 8.97 9.18 25.22
CA ASN A 401 9.09 7.73 25.28
C ASN A 401 8.10 7.01 24.37
N ASN A 402 8.58 5.92 23.76
CA ASN A 402 7.86 5.06 22.82
C ASN A 402 7.61 5.68 21.44
N ASN A 403 8.28 6.78 21.11
CA ASN A 403 8.35 7.27 19.74
C ASN A 403 9.37 6.45 18.95
N TRP A 404 8.99 5.95 17.78
CA TRP A 404 9.90 5.18 16.96
C TRP A 404 9.55 5.22 15.47
N PHE A 405 10.55 4.93 14.64
CA PHE A 405 10.38 4.71 13.20
C PHE A 405 11.15 3.47 12.76
N SER A 406 10.93 3.02 11.52
CA SER A 406 11.63 1.85 10.98
C SER A 406 12.56 2.20 9.83
N THR A 407 13.62 1.44 9.69
CA THR A 407 14.26 1.22 8.39
C THR A 407 14.07 -0.23 7.97
N LEU A 408 13.78 -0.43 6.69
CA LEU A 408 13.54 -1.75 6.11
C LEU A 408 14.59 -2.03 5.03
N SER A 409 15.12 -3.24 5.00
CA SER A 409 15.91 -3.78 3.89
C SER A 409 15.24 -5.05 3.38
N ILE A 410 14.58 -4.94 2.23
CA ILE A 410 13.87 -6.03 1.57
C ILE A 410 14.83 -6.68 0.56
N ASN A 411 15.40 -7.83 0.91
CA ASN A 411 16.24 -8.59 -0.01
C ASN A 411 15.36 -9.49 -0.89
N ILE A 412 15.36 -9.18 -2.18
CA ILE A 412 14.46 -9.78 -3.18
C ILE A 412 14.87 -11.20 -3.52
N ASN A 413 16.18 -11.45 -3.62
CA ASN A 413 16.74 -12.76 -3.96
C ASN A 413 16.59 -13.75 -2.81
N LYS A 414 16.88 -13.32 -1.58
CA LYS A 414 16.77 -14.13 -0.36
C LYS A 414 15.35 -14.18 0.19
N ARG A 415 14.46 -13.31 -0.31
CA ARG A 415 13.08 -13.16 0.16
C ARG A 415 13.01 -12.92 1.66
N THR A 416 13.83 -12.00 2.14
CA THR A 416 13.90 -11.63 3.55
C THR A 416 13.71 -10.14 3.73
N VAL A 417 13.02 -9.75 4.78
CA VAL A 417 12.90 -8.35 5.21
C VAL A 417 13.68 -8.22 6.51
N THR A 418 14.64 -7.31 6.54
CA THR A 418 15.28 -6.88 7.80
C THR A 418 14.60 -5.61 8.25
N GLN A 419 13.95 -5.64 9.41
CA GLN A 419 13.38 -4.45 10.05
C GLN A 419 14.31 -4.00 11.16
N LEU A 420 14.74 -2.74 11.12
CA LEU A 420 15.48 -2.09 12.19
C LEU A 420 14.61 -0.99 12.77
N LYS A 421 14.21 -1.14 14.03
CA LYS A 421 13.41 -0.15 14.74
C LYS A 421 14.32 0.86 15.44
N HIS A 422 14.00 2.13 15.30
CA HIS A 422 14.75 3.24 15.86
C HIS A 422 13.88 3.93 16.90
N TYR A 423 14.27 3.87 18.17
CA TYR A 423 13.49 4.38 19.29
C TYR A 423 14.12 5.64 19.87
N CYS A 424 13.26 6.57 20.29
CA CYS A 424 13.65 7.69 21.12
C CYS A 424 13.41 7.35 22.59
N ASP A 425 14.44 7.49 23.42
CA ASP A 425 14.33 7.25 24.86
C ASP A 425 13.70 8.43 25.61
N ALA A 426 13.50 8.29 26.93
CA ALA A 426 12.91 9.36 27.74
C ALA A 426 13.78 10.64 27.82
N ASN A 427 15.06 10.57 27.46
CA ASN A 427 15.98 11.71 27.43
C ASN A 427 16.04 12.37 26.03
N GLY A 428 15.32 11.83 25.04
CA GLY A 428 15.37 12.31 23.67
C GLY A 428 16.50 11.72 22.83
N ALA A 429 17.25 10.73 23.34
CA ALA A 429 18.31 10.10 22.59
C ALA A 429 17.76 8.97 21.70
N TRP A 430 18.23 8.92 20.45
CA TRP A 430 17.82 7.91 19.49
C TRP A 430 18.79 6.73 19.45
N SER A 431 18.24 5.53 19.41
CA SER A 431 19.01 4.29 19.28
C SER A 431 18.28 3.26 18.42
N ALA A 432 19.03 2.34 17.84
CA ALA A 432 18.47 1.23 17.07
C ALA A 432 18.33 -0.01 17.96
N ALA A 433 17.18 -0.66 17.93
CA ALA A 433 17.00 -2.00 18.49
C ALA A 433 17.72 -3.06 17.63
N PRO A 434 17.88 -4.31 18.12
CA PRO A 434 18.33 -5.41 17.28
C PRO A 434 17.45 -5.57 16.04
N ALA A 435 18.07 -5.93 14.91
CA ALA A 435 17.35 -6.10 13.65
C ALA A 435 16.55 -7.40 13.64
N ASP A 436 15.27 -7.32 13.27
CA ASP A 436 14.41 -8.46 13.06
C ASP A 436 14.58 -8.99 11.63
N LEU A 437 15.05 -10.23 11.47
CA LEU A 437 15.16 -10.90 10.17
C LEU A 437 13.90 -11.75 9.90
N LEU A 438 13.06 -11.23 9.01
CA LEU A 438 11.77 -11.80 8.64
C LEU A 438 11.86 -12.49 7.27
N LYS A 439 11.12 -13.57 7.05
CA LYS A 439 11.08 -14.31 5.78
C LYS A 439 9.75 -14.13 5.06
N LEU A 440 9.79 -13.81 3.77
CA LEU A 440 8.62 -13.82 2.90
C LEU A 440 8.37 -15.28 2.48
N LYS A 441 7.30 -15.87 3.03
CA LYS A 441 6.99 -17.30 2.88
C LYS A 441 6.16 -17.63 1.64
N LYS A 442 5.52 -16.64 1.04
CA LYS A 442 4.75 -16.83 -0.18
C LYS A 442 5.60 -17.47 -1.26
N LYS A 443 5.09 -18.57 -1.81
CA LYS A 443 5.65 -19.19 -3.01
C LYS A 443 5.28 -18.28 -4.17
N HIS A 444 6.27 -17.61 -4.76
CA HIS A 444 6.01 -16.93 -6.03
C HIS A 444 5.43 -17.91 -7.02
N ASN A 445 4.54 -17.40 -7.86
CA ASN A 445 4.10 -18.15 -9.01
C ASN A 445 5.36 -18.48 -9.82
N THR A 446 5.75 -19.75 -9.82
CA THR A 446 7.00 -20.14 -10.48
C THR A 446 6.87 -20.11 -12.00
N LYS A 447 5.65 -19.88 -12.48
CA LYS A 447 5.21 -19.81 -13.86
C LYS A 447 5.07 -18.36 -14.29
N LEU A 448 5.66 -18.01 -15.43
CA LEU A 448 5.52 -16.69 -16.05
C LEU A 448 4.15 -16.55 -16.74
N SER A 449 3.59 -15.35 -16.69
CA SER A 449 2.49 -15.00 -17.61
C SER A 449 3.01 -14.85 -19.04
N ILE A 450 2.13 -14.96 -20.02
CA ILE A 450 2.47 -14.76 -21.44
C ILE A 450 2.97 -13.32 -21.67
N GLU A 451 2.29 -12.34 -21.09
CA GLU A 451 2.64 -10.92 -21.18
C GLU A 451 4.01 -10.65 -20.57
N ARG A 452 4.33 -11.32 -19.45
CA ARG A 452 5.62 -11.18 -18.79
C ARG A 452 6.75 -11.76 -19.60
N LYS A 453 6.51 -12.92 -20.22
CA LYS A 453 7.46 -13.54 -21.14
C LYS A 453 7.79 -12.59 -22.30
N ILE A 454 6.78 -12.00 -22.93
CA ILE A 454 6.94 -11.01 -24.01
C ILE A 454 7.73 -9.80 -23.52
N ASP A 455 7.43 -9.27 -22.33
CA ASP A 455 8.16 -8.13 -21.74
C ASP A 455 9.65 -8.46 -21.49
N ILE A 456 9.96 -9.68 -21.06
CA ILE A 456 11.34 -10.17 -20.89
C ILE A 456 12.06 -10.22 -22.24
N GLU A 457 11.45 -10.81 -23.27
CA GLU A 457 12.03 -10.89 -24.62
C GLU A 457 12.36 -9.51 -25.17
N LEU A 458 11.42 -8.55 -25.05
CA LEU A 458 11.63 -7.15 -25.46
C LEU A 458 12.77 -6.47 -24.69
N GLN A 459 12.88 -6.71 -23.38
CA GLN A 459 13.96 -6.15 -22.57
C GLN A 459 15.31 -6.73 -22.92
N VAL A 460 15.38 -8.05 -23.12
CA VAL A 460 16.61 -8.73 -23.51
C VAL A 460 17.11 -8.19 -24.84
N ILE A 461 16.23 -8.04 -25.84
CA ILE A 461 16.57 -7.42 -27.13
C ILE A 461 17.17 -6.02 -26.95
N ASN A 462 16.60 -5.21 -26.05
CA ASN A 462 17.11 -3.86 -25.76
C ASN A 462 18.46 -3.89 -25.01
N CYS A 463 18.65 -4.82 -24.09
CA CYS A 463 19.91 -5.00 -23.36
C CYS A 463 21.05 -5.45 -24.30
N CYS A 464 20.77 -6.32 -25.28
CA CYS A 464 21.73 -6.70 -26.33
C CYS A 464 22.28 -5.48 -27.05
N LYS A 465 21.42 -4.50 -27.35
CA LYS A 465 21.82 -3.25 -28.00
C LYS A 465 22.67 -2.35 -27.09
N LEU A 466 22.51 -2.44 -25.76
CA LEU A 466 23.24 -1.62 -24.79
C LEU A 466 24.62 -2.17 -24.41
N ILE A 467 24.80 -3.51 -24.38
CA ILE A 467 26.13 -4.15 -24.23
C ILE A 467 27.08 -3.67 -25.34
N ASN A 468 26.54 -3.29 -26.50
CA ASN A 468 27.30 -2.75 -27.61
C ASN A 468 27.89 -1.34 -27.41
N TYR A 469 27.54 -0.56 -26.37
CA TYR A 469 27.85 0.88 -26.43
C TYR A 469 28.40 1.64 -25.22
N LYS A 470 28.14 1.35 -23.92
CA LYS A 470 28.39 2.42 -22.91
C LYS A 470 29.09 2.15 -21.57
N ASN A 471 28.93 1.02 -20.88
CA ASN A 471 29.18 1.07 -19.41
C ASN A 471 30.44 0.37 -18.88
N HIS A 472 31.20 -0.32 -19.72
CA HIS A 472 32.53 -0.78 -19.33
C HIS A 472 33.53 -0.33 -20.39
N LYS A 473 34.33 0.72 -20.08
CA LYS A 473 35.50 1.15 -20.88
C LYS A 473 36.52 0.03 -21.21
N LYS A 474 36.29 -1.18 -20.72
CA LYS A 474 37.15 -2.37 -20.85
C LYS A 474 36.52 -3.49 -21.68
N VAL A 475 35.27 -3.37 -22.12
CA VAL A 475 34.65 -4.32 -23.06
C VAL A 475 34.76 -3.72 -24.46
N ILE A 476 35.39 -4.45 -25.38
CA ILE A 476 35.57 -4.03 -26.78
C ILE A 476 34.69 -4.94 -27.62
N ASN A 477 33.74 -4.37 -28.36
CA ASN A 477 32.97 -5.11 -29.36
C ASN A 477 33.88 -5.38 -30.57
N LEU A 478 34.03 -6.64 -30.96
CA LEU A 478 34.86 -7.05 -32.09
C LEU A 478 34.01 -7.26 -33.35
N ASP A 479 32.81 -7.83 -33.18
CA ASP A 479 31.84 -8.11 -34.23
C ASP A 479 30.48 -8.51 -33.60
N SER A 480 29.41 -8.63 -34.39
CA SER A 480 28.09 -9.11 -33.94
C SER A 480 28.20 -10.43 -33.17
N GLY A 481 28.00 -10.35 -31.85
CA GLY A 481 28.04 -11.50 -30.94
C GLY A 481 29.39 -11.76 -30.27
N TYR A 482 30.47 -11.04 -30.62
CA TYR A 482 31.83 -11.24 -30.09
C TYR A 482 32.35 -10.02 -29.33
N TYR A 483 32.74 -10.22 -28.08
CA TYR A 483 33.19 -9.17 -27.17
C TYR A 483 34.50 -9.55 -26.49
N LYS A 484 35.45 -8.62 -26.42
CA LYS A 484 36.70 -8.76 -25.66
C LYS A 484 36.57 -8.09 -24.31
N TYR A 485 36.95 -8.78 -23.24
CA TYR A 485 37.14 -8.17 -21.93
C TYR A 485 38.36 -8.75 -21.23
N LYS A 486 39.33 -7.88 -20.92
CA LYS A 486 40.67 -8.28 -20.44
C LYS A 486 41.29 -9.32 -21.40
N LYS A 487 41.84 -10.40 -20.85
CA LYS A 487 42.36 -11.54 -21.60
C LYS A 487 41.29 -12.63 -21.80
N SER A 488 40.08 -12.25 -22.22
CA SER A 488 39.00 -13.21 -22.47
C SER A 488 38.08 -12.74 -23.60
N LEU A 489 37.63 -13.71 -24.41
CA LEU A 489 36.66 -13.52 -25.48
C LEU A 489 35.32 -14.01 -24.95
N TYR A 490 34.28 -13.24 -25.19
CA TYR A 490 32.91 -13.54 -24.82
C TYR A 490 32.10 -13.61 -26.08
N MET A 491 31.45 -14.73 -26.28
CA MET A 491 30.55 -14.99 -27.37
C MET A 491 29.13 -15.09 -26.83
N VAL A 492 28.22 -14.30 -27.36
CA VAL A 492 26.82 -14.31 -26.95
C VAL A 492 26.02 -15.17 -27.93
N ILE A 493 25.33 -16.17 -27.41
CA ILE A 493 24.46 -17.07 -28.19
C ILE A 493 23.02 -16.57 -28.00
N ASP A 494 22.54 -15.84 -29.00
CA ASP A 494 21.26 -15.12 -28.96
C ASP A 494 20.15 -15.77 -29.80
N ASP A 495 20.43 -16.85 -30.52
CA ASP A 495 19.45 -17.51 -31.37
C ASP A 495 19.67 -19.03 -31.38
N PHE A 496 18.87 -19.76 -30.59
CA PHE A 496 18.85 -21.22 -30.62
C PHE A 496 17.90 -21.80 -31.66
N GLN A 497 17.10 -20.95 -32.33
CA GLN A 497 16.01 -21.38 -33.20
C GLN A 497 16.41 -21.45 -34.67
N ASN A 498 17.50 -20.79 -35.07
CA ASN A 498 18.01 -20.91 -36.43
C ASN A 498 18.38 -22.37 -36.76
N ASN A 499 17.88 -22.86 -37.92
CA ASN A 499 17.93 -24.26 -38.37
C ASN A 499 19.32 -24.93 -38.34
N ASN A 500 20.40 -24.15 -38.23
CA ASN A 500 21.76 -24.68 -38.07
C ASN A 500 22.05 -25.28 -36.68
N PHE A 501 21.14 -25.16 -35.71
CA PHE A 501 21.27 -25.83 -34.41
C PHE A 501 21.17 -27.36 -34.47
N GLN A 502 20.59 -27.92 -35.54
CA GLN A 502 20.52 -29.37 -35.72
C GLN A 502 21.92 -30.02 -35.81
N ASN A 503 22.95 -29.25 -36.18
CA ASN A 503 24.32 -29.76 -36.31
C ASN A 503 25.15 -29.64 -35.01
N ASN A 504 24.54 -29.29 -33.87
CA ASN A 504 25.22 -29.14 -32.57
C ASN A 504 26.33 -28.06 -32.47
N ASP A 505 26.49 -27.20 -33.48
CA ASP A 505 27.63 -26.26 -33.55
C ASP A 505 27.26 -24.79 -33.23
N PHE A 506 26.09 -24.55 -32.62
CA PHE A 506 25.52 -23.22 -32.35
C PHE A 506 25.47 -22.27 -33.58
N GLY A 507 25.62 -22.79 -34.79
CA GLY A 507 25.75 -21.99 -36.03
C GLY A 507 27.05 -21.17 -36.12
N ILE A 508 28.09 -21.54 -35.40
CA ILE A 508 29.34 -20.77 -35.29
C ILE A 508 30.34 -21.25 -36.35
N CYS A 509 30.81 -20.34 -37.19
CA CYS A 509 31.92 -20.60 -38.09
C CYS A 509 33.24 -20.69 -37.31
N PHE A 510 33.90 -21.86 -37.31
CA PHE A 510 35.15 -22.07 -36.58
C PHE A 510 36.28 -21.17 -37.06
N ASP A 511 36.38 -20.88 -38.36
CA ASP A 511 37.42 -20.00 -38.90
C ASP A 511 37.26 -18.57 -38.37
N LYS A 512 36.01 -18.08 -38.33
CA LYS A 512 35.71 -16.78 -37.71
C LYS A 512 36.03 -16.77 -36.22
N LEU A 513 35.72 -17.85 -35.49
CA LEU A 513 36.07 -17.95 -34.07
C LEU A 513 37.59 -17.96 -33.86
N LYS A 514 38.34 -18.72 -34.68
CA LYS A 514 39.81 -18.76 -34.68
C LYS A 514 40.38 -17.36 -34.89
N GLU A 515 39.93 -16.65 -35.94
CA GLU A 515 40.31 -15.26 -36.21
C GLU A 515 40.12 -14.37 -34.97
N LYS A 516 38.97 -14.45 -34.31
CA LYS A 516 38.68 -13.66 -33.10
C LYS A 516 39.49 -14.08 -31.87
N ILE A 517 39.85 -15.36 -31.73
CA ILE A 517 40.77 -15.79 -30.66
C ILE A 517 42.15 -15.17 -30.86
N GLU A 518 42.64 -15.18 -32.11
CA GLU A 518 43.95 -14.65 -32.49
C GLU A 518 44.04 -13.12 -32.31
N GLU A 519 43.02 -12.39 -32.78
CA GLU A 519 42.91 -10.94 -32.63
C GLU A 519 43.04 -10.51 -31.16
N VAL A 520 42.55 -11.34 -30.25
CA VAL A 520 42.49 -11.01 -28.83
C VAL A 520 43.71 -11.53 -28.05
N GLY A 521 44.36 -12.60 -28.50
CA GLY A 521 45.59 -13.16 -27.91
C GLY A 521 45.35 -13.89 -26.57
N LEU A 522 44.45 -14.88 -26.54
CA LEU A 522 43.81 -15.35 -25.31
C LEU A 522 44.02 -16.80 -24.90
N ASN A 523 43.66 -17.09 -23.64
CA ASN A 523 43.57 -18.42 -23.06
C ASN A 523 42.15 -18.81 -22.60
N LYS A 524 41.13 -17.95 -22.77
CA LYS A 524 39.75 -18.24 -22.36
C LYS A 524 38.72 -17.69 -23.35
N VAL A 525 37.73 -18.52 -23.70
CA VAL A 525 36.56 -18.17 -24.49
C VAL A 525 35.31 -18.54 -23.69
N TYR A 526 34.44 -17.56 -23.45
CA TYR A 526 33.18 -17.70 -22.73
C TYR A 526 32.02 -17.73 -23.72
N PHE A 527 31.14 -18.72 -23.61
CA PHE A 527 29.93 -18.85 -24.41
C PHE A 527 28.74 -18.54 -23.50
N LEU A 528 28.17 -17.35 -23.69
CA LEU A 528 27.07 -16.82 -22.90
C LEU A 528 25.75 -17.13 -23.62
N ALA A 529 25.07 -18.17 -23.18
CA ALA A 529 23.72 -18.50 -23.62
C ALA A 529 22.68 -17.76 -22.77
N LYS A 530 21.70 -17.12 -23.41
CA LYS A 530 20.53 -16.58 -22.71
C LYS A 530 19.43 -17.62 -22.71
N ASP A 531 18.86 -17.91 -21.56
CA ASP A 531 17.74 -18.86 -21.47
C ASP A 531 16.52 -18.38 -22.27
N SER A 532 16.30 -17.07 -22.37
CA SER A 532 15.24 -16.44 -23.17
C SER A 532 15.36 -16.70 -24.67
N ALA A 533 16.55 -17.07 -25.15
CA ALA A 533 16.76 -17.44 -26.55
C ALA A 533 16.57 -18.95 -26.79
N HIS A 534 16.40 -19.74 -25.73
CA HIS A 534 16.33 -21.21 -25.81
C HIS A 534 14.91 -21.69 -26.17
N PRO A 535 14.73 -22.78 -26.95
CA PRO A 535 13.38 -23.26 -27.31
C PRO A 535 12.55 -23.71 -26.10
N LEU A 536 13.23 -24.18 -25.04
CA LEU A 536 12.59 -24.55 -23.77
C LEU A 536 12.17 -23.35 -22.91
N PHE A 537 12.39 -22.11 -23.34
CA PHE A 537 11.96 -20.92 -22.59
C PHE A 537 10.44 -20.90 -22.37
N ASP A 538 9.66 -21.42 -23.32
CA ASP A 538 8.20 -21.52 -23.23
C ASP A 538 7.73 -22.37 -22.04
N ASN A 539 8.59 -23.28 -21.56
CA ASN A 539 8.27 -24.12 -20.41
C ASN A 539 8.15 -23.29 -19.12
N TYR A 540 8.69 -22.07 -19.05
CA TYR A 540 8.46 -21.17 -17.90
C TYR A 540 6.98 -20.82 -17.71
N ILE A 541 6.10 -21.02 -18.70
CA ILE A 541 4.65 -20.84 -18.54
C ILE A 541 4.03 -22.00 -17.75
N ASN A 542 4.57 -23.21 -17.90
CA ASN A 542 3.94 -24.44 -17.40
C ASN A 542 4.70 -25.10 -16.24
N GLU A 543 5.97 -24.76 -16.05
CA GLU A 543 6.88 -25.38 -15.09
C GLU A 543 7.54 -24.34 -14.18
N SER A 544 8.20 -24.81 -13.12
CA SER A 544 8.89 -23.91 -12.19
C SER A 544 10.20 -23.37 -12.78
N LYS A 545 10.52 -22.12 -12.45
CA LYS A 545 11.74 -21.48 -12.97
C LYS A 545 13.04 -22.26 -12.78
N MET A 546 13.19 -22.97 -11.65
CA MET A 546 14.39 -23.75 -11.36
C MET A 546 14.47 -25.03 -12.19
N VAL A 547 13.34 -25.66 -12.47
CA VAL A 547 13.27 -26.86 -13.33
C VAL A 547 13.59 -26.48 -14.77
N VAL A 548 13.01 -25.38 -15.27
CA VAL A 548 13.24 -24.94 -16.66
C VAL A 548 14.70 -24.56 -16.88
N ILE A 549 15.32 -23.76 -15.99
CA ILE A 549 16.73 -23.39 -16.16
C ILE A 549 17.67 -24.59 -16.08
N GLU A 550 17.33 -25.62 -15.28
CA GLU A 550 18.11 -26.86 -15.23
C GLU A 550 18.01 -27.64 -16.54
N LYS A 551 16.81 -27.79 -17.11
CA LYS A 551 16.61 -28.40 -18.43
C LYS A 551 17.39 -27.66 -19.53
N ILE A 552 17.34 -26.32 -19.52
CA ILE A 552 18.09 -25.48 -20.46
C ILE A 552 19.60 -25.67 -20.30
N LYS A 553 20.11 -25.73 -19.06
CA LYS A 553 21.53 -26.00 -18.80
C LYS A 553 21.97 -27.36 -19.30
N ILE A 554 21.20 -28.41 -19.03
CA ILE A 554 21.53 -29.77 -19.49
C ILE A 554 21.60 -29.82 -21.02
N ASP A 555 20.61 -29.27 -21.72
CA ASP A 555 20.61 -29.22 -23.19
C ASP A 555 21.78 -28.38 -23.74
N PHE A 556 22.03 -27.22 -23.12
CA PHE A 556 23.15 -26.36 -23.50
C PHE A 556 24.51 -27.02 -23.28
N ASP A 557 24.75 -27.66 -22.14
CA ASP A 557 26.01 -28.32 -21.81
C ASP A 557 26.29 -29.47 -22.78
N PHE A 558 25.26 -30.27 -23.12
CA PHE A 558 25.37 -31.32 -24.13
C PHE A 558 25.79 -30.77 -25.50
N LYS A 559 25.11 -29.73 -25.98
CA LYS A 559 25.46 -29.07 -27.26
C LYS A 559 26.84 -28.41 -27.19
N PHE A 560 27.20 -27.85 -26.04
CA PHE A 560 28.47 -27.18 -25.81
C PHE A 560 29.65 -28.14 -25.88
N ASP A 561 29.51 -29.33 -25.31
CA ASP A 561 30.56 -30.36 -25.39
C ASP A 561 30.70 -30.91 -26.81
N ASN A 562 29.60 -31.09 -27.55
CA ASN A 562 29.66 -31.47 -28.96
C ASN A 562 30.38 -30.42 -29.81
N PHE A 563 30.00 -29.14 -29.68
CA PHE A 563 30.67 -28.02 -30.36
C PHE A 563 32.17 -27.97 -30.03
N ARG A 564 32.55 -28.13 -28.76
CA ARG A 564 33.97 -28.17 -28.36
C ARG A 564 34.71 -29.31 -29.02
N ASN A 565 34.13 -30.51 -29.01
CA ASN A 565 34.72 -31.67 -29.66
C ASN A 565 34.92 -31.43 -31.15
N ASN A 566 33.92 -30.87 -31.83
CA ASN A 566 33.98 -30.56 -33.26
C ASN A 566 35.03 -29.49 -33.56
N PHE A 567 35.11 -28.43 -32.74
CA PHE A 567 36.13 -27.39 -32.87
C PHE A 567 37.53 -27.99 -32.81
N PHE A 568 37.86 -28.75 -31.76
CA PHE A 568 39.21 -29.31 -31.59
C PHE A 568 39.52 -30.43 -32.60
N SER A 569 38.52 -31.20 -33.04
CA SER A 569 38.70 -32.24 -34.06
C SER A 569 38.92 -31.66 -35.47
N SER A 570 38.51 -30.41 -35.69
CA SER A 570 38.70 -29.72 -36.96
C SER A 570 40.08 -29.06 -37.13
N LEU A 571 40.88 -29.00 -36.06
CA LEU A 571 42.17 -28.32 -36.08
C LEU A 571 43.23 -29.16 -36.79
N CYS A 572 44.07 -28.52 -37.60
CA CYS A 572 45.32 -29.14 -38.03
C CYS A 572 46.31 -29.24 -36.85
N GLN A 573 47.43 -29.94 -37.03
CA GLN A 573 48.42 -30.13 -35.96
C GLN A 573 48.94 -28.79 -35.40
N ASP A 574 49.31 -27.85 -36.28
CA ASP A 574 49.83 -26.53 -35.87
C ASP A 574 48.78 -25.71 -35.10
N GLU A 575 47.52 -25.77 -35.56
CA GLU A 575 46.40 -25.13 -34.86
C GLU A 575 46.13 -25.80 -33.50
N ALA A 576 46.20 -27.12 -33.41
CA ALA A 576 46.00 -27.84 -32.16
C ALA A 576 47.04 -27.42 -31.12
N GLU A 577 48.32 -27.34 -31.48
CA GLU A 577 49.38 -26.86 -30.58
C GLU A 577 49.13 -25.42 -30.11
N LYS A 578 48.62 -24.55 -31.01
CA LYS A 578 48.26 -23.17 -30.71
C LYS A 578 47.08 -23.07 -29.73
N TYR A 579 46.03 -23.87 -29.94
CA TYR A 579 44.77 -23.75 -29.20
C TYR A 579 44.63 -24.71 -28.01
N ILE A 580 45.55 -25.65 -27.79
CA ILE A 580 45.44 -26.65 -26.70
C ILE A 580 45.36 -26.03 -25.30
N LYS A 581 45.89 -24.82 -25.11
CA LYS A 581 45.83 -24.08 -23.83
C LYS A 581 44.54 -23.28 -23.64
N LEU A 582 43.69 -23.21 -24.67
CA LEU A 582 42.47 -22.43 -24.67
C LEU A 582 41.40 -23.12 -23.81
N LYS A 583 40.76 -22.37 -22.91
CA LYS A 583 39.66 -22.87 -22.08
C LYS A 583 38.33 -22.35 -22.60
N PHE A 584 37.46 -23.27 -22.99
CA PHE A 584 36.08 -22.99 -23.39
C PHE A 584 35.20 -23.08 -22.14
N ILE A 585 34.38 -22.05 -21.88
CA ILE A 585 33.53 -21.98 -20.70
C ILE A 585 32.10 -21.63 -21.14
N GLY A 586 31.18 -22.58 -21.02
CA GLY A 586 29.76 -22.39 -21.27
C GLY A 586 29.05 -21.80 -20.04
N ILE A 587 28.19 -20.82 -20.25
CA ILE A 587 27.39 -20.18 -19.19
C ILE A 587 25.99 -19.91 -19.71
N VAL A 588 24.98 -20.54 -19.10
CA VAL A 588 23.59 -20.13 -19.25
C VAL A 588 23.28 -19.00 -18.27
N LYS A 589 22.86 -17.86 -18.80
CA LYS A 589 22.37 -16.70 -18.07
C LYS A 589 20.84 -16.76 -18.03
N PRO A 590 20.24 -16.93 -16.85
CA PRO A 590 18.79 -16.92 -16.74
C PRO A 590 18.22 -15.52 -16.94
N TYR A 591 16.96 -15.42 -17.36
CA TYR A 591 16.35 -14.15 -17.75
C TYR A 591 16.35 -13.12 -16.61
N TRP A 592 16.22 -13.62 -15.38
CA TRP A 592 16.22 -12.79 -14.18
C TRP A 592 17.62 -12.23 -13.85
N VAL A 593 18.66 -12.60 -14.58
CA VAL A 593 19.97 -11.94 -14.50
C VAL A 593 20.13 -10.95 -15.66
N THR A 594 19.55 -11.25 -16.82
CA THR A 594 19.72 -10.46 -18.03
C THR A 594 18.82 -9.23 -18.07
N GLU A 595 17.66 -9.25 -17.40
CA GLU A 595 16.74 -8.10 -17.35
C GLU A 595 17.25 -6.91 -16.52
N THR A 596 18.25 -7.12 -15.66
CA THR A 596 18.83 -6.08 -14.79
C THR A 596 20.11 -5.44 -15.35
N CYS A 597 20.48 -5.78 -16.60
CA CYS A 597 21.76 -5.41 -17.22
C CYS A 597 21.76 -4.04 -17.91
#